data_AF-A0A7V9F018-F1
#
_entry.id   AF-A0A7V9F018-F1
#
_cell.length_a   1.000
_cell.length_b   1.000
_cell.length_c   1.000
_cell.angle_alpha   90.00
_cell.angle_beta   90.00
_cell.angle_gamma   90.00
#
_symmetry.space_group_name_H-M   'P 1'
#
loop_
_entity.id
_entity.type
_entity.pdbx_description
1 polymer ?
#
loop_
_entity_poly.entity_id
_entity_poly.type
_entity_poly.pdbx_seq_one_letter_code
_entity_poly.pdbx_strand_id
1 'polypeptide(L)'
;MAKPLTPSLVVLRCRTSDRSCEAARGAEELAWLVGKRLGCEPRVIGTLGEPREARFTEDLRDSRGCLLEAGGQVDDALSGANLPVLLAAECSVALTTLPTALAHRPDARVLWLDAHGDFNTPETTTSGYLGGMALAGACGQWDAGLGAQAVDTARVVLAGVRELDPMERAALERSDVTVIGASPIETLVAVKNALDAAPVFLHVDLDVLDPECFPARFPAPGGLLPEKLFDVLEAVVEDCEIVGLEVTAFEAPEDELERQAAASTAFHVLEPIFDAIPEGAHAGR
;
A
#
# COMPACT_ATOMS: atom_id res chain seq x y z
N MET A 1 1.35 12.46 26.85
CA MET A 1 0.57 11.41 26.17
C MET A 1 0.04 12.03 24.89
N ALA A 2 0.46 11.51 23.74
CA ALA A 2 -0.09 11.92 22.44
C ALA A 2 -1.60 11.62 22.44
N LYS A 3 -2.39 12.51 21.84
CA LYS A 3 -3.83 12.30 21.69
C LYS A 3 -4.03 11.07 20.79
N PRO A 4 -4.95 10.14 21.10
CA PRO A 4 -5.25 9.04 20.19
C PRO A 4 -5.67 9.60 18.83
N LEU A 5 -4.99 9.19 17.76
CA LEU A 5 -5.30 9.58 16.40
C LEU A 5 -6.58 8.86 15.98
N THR A 6 -7.58 9.61 15.53
CA THR A 6 -8.80 9.02 14.95
C THR A 6 -8.45 8.50 13.55
N PRO A 7 -8.83 7.27 13.17
CA PRO A 7 -8.60 6.80 11.82
C PRO A 7 -9.52 7.51 10.82
N SER A 8 -8.96 7.90 9.68
CA SER A 8 -9.66 8.38 8.49
C SER A 8 -9.65 7.25 7.46
N LEU A 9 -10.69 6.40 7.51
CA LEU A 9 -10.80 5.21 6.68
C LEU A 9 -11.44 5.55 5.32
N VAL A 10 -10.72 5.27 4.25
CA VAL A 10 -11.13 5.54 2.87
C VAL A 10 -10.98 4.28 2.04
N VAL A 11 -11.93 4.04 1.14
CA VAL A 11 -11.80 3.05 0.07
C VAL A 11 -12.04 3.68 -1.29
N LEU A 12 -11.09 3.49 -2.20
CA LEU A 12 -11.19 3.94 -3.59
C LEU A 12 -11.79 2.83 -4.46
N ARG A 13 -12.83 3.18 -5.20
CA ARG A 13 -13.48 2.30 -6.19
C ARG A 13 -13.24 2.72 -7.62
N CYS A 14 -12.73 3.93 -7.84
CA CYS A 14 -12.39 4.40 -9.16
C CYS A 14 -11.17 3.65 -9.69
N ARG A 15 -11.20 3.30 -10.98
CA ARG A 15 -10.11 2.62 -11.65
C ARG A 15 -8.87 3.51 -11.70
N THR A 16 -7.74 3.02 -11.21
CA THR A 16 -6.44 3.68 -11.31
C THR A 16 -5.54 3.05 -12.36
N SER A 17 -5.52 1.73 -12.41
CA SER A 17 -4.85 0.92 -13.45
C SER A 17 -5.45 -0.48 -13.58
N ASP A 18 -6.66 -0.66 -13.04
CA ASP A 18 -7.26 -1.95 -12.74
C ASP A 18 -7.47 -2.75 -14.02
N ARG A 19 -6.93 -3.97 -14.03
CA ARG A 19 -7.07 -4.96 -15.12
C ARG A 19 -8.17 -5.98 -14.81
N SER A 20 -8.69 -5.98 -13.59
CA SER A 20 -9.71 -6.89 -13.05
C SER A 20 -10.67 -6.07 -12.17
N CYS A 21 -11.86 -6.59 -11.84
CA CYS A 21 -12.76 -5.96 -10.86
C CYS A 21 -12.59 -6.54 -9.45
N GLU A 22 -11.86 -7.64 -9.35
CA GLU A 22 -11.60 -8.43 -8.15
C GLU A 22 -10.82 -7.61 -7.13
N ALA A 23 -9.79 -6.87 -7.53
CA ALA A 23 -9.05 -5.95 -6.67
C ALA A 23 -9.93 -4.87 -6.03
N ALA A 24 -10.77 -4.20 -6.83
CA ALA A 24 -11.68 -3.18 -6.35
C ALA A 24 -12.75 -3.76 -5.39
N ARG A 25 -13.23 -4.97 -5.66
CA ARG A 25 -14.13 -5.71 -4.76
C ARG A 25 -13.43 -6.07 -3.46
N GLY A 26 -12.20 -6.56 -3.51
CA GLY A 26 -11.41 -6.92 -2.33
C GLY A 26 -11.11 -5.72 -1.45
N ALA A 27 -10.73 -4.59 -2.05
CA ALA A 27 -10.55 -3.32 -1.34
C ALA A 27 -11.83 -2.89 -0.60
N GLU A 28 -13.00 -2.99 -1.25
CA GLU A 28 -14.29 -2.69 -0.63
C GLU A 28 -14.61 -3.66 0.51
N GLU A 29 -14.45 -4.96 0.31
CA GLU A 29 -14.73 -5.98 1.32
C GLU A 29 -13.84 -5.83 2.56
N LEU A 30 -12.53 -5.62 2.36
CA LEU A 30 -11.59 -5.39 3.45
C LEU A 30 -11.88 -4.07 4.17
N ALA A 31 -12.26 -3.01 3.46
CA ALA A 31 -12.56 -1.72 4.07
C ALA A 31 -13.73 -1.81 5.06
N TRP A 32 -14.75 -2.63 4.78
CA TRP A 32 -15.85 -2.86 5.71
C TRP A 32 -15.42 -3.65 6.96
N LEU A 33 -14.53 -4.64 6.81
CA LEU A 33 -13.97 -5.37 7.95
C LEU A 33 -13.12 -4.46 8.84
N VAL A 34 -12.24 -3.66 8.22
CA VAL A 34 -11.41 -2.66 8.89
C VAL A 34 -12.29 -1.62 9.59
N GLY A 35 -13.31 -1.10 8.91
CA GLY A 35 -14.24 -0.13 9.49
C GLY A 35 -14.96 -0.66 10.73
N LYS A 36 -15.40 -1.92 10.69
CA LYS A 36 -15.99 -2.59 11.87
C LYS A 36 -14.99 -2.70 13.02
N ARG A 37 -13.72 -3.02 12.75
CA ARG A 37 -12.66 -3.12 13.76
C ARG A 37 -12.30 -1.77 14.38
N LEU A 38 -12.28 -0.71 13.56
CA LEU A 38 -11.92 0.64 13.97
C LEU A 38 -13.11 1.46 14.50
N GLY A 39 -14.34 0.93 14.39
CA GLY A 39 -15.55 1.62 14.84
C GLY A 39 -15.93 2.82 13.97
N CYS A 40 -15.56 2.82 12.69
CA CYS A 40 -15.87 3.87 11.72
C CYS A 40 -16.39 3.30 10.40
N GLU A 41 -17.30 4.01 9.73
CA GLU A 41 -17.71 3.62 8.37
C GLU A 41 -16.66 4.09 7.35
N PRO A 42 -16.27 3.24 6.39
CA PRO A 42 -15.33 3.63 5.34
C PRO A 42 -15.97 4.69 4.44
N ARG A 43 -15.24 5.77 4.16
CA ARG A 43 -15.61 6.74 3.13
C ARG A 43 -15.30 6.14 1.77
N VAL A 44 -16.34 5.89 0.98
CA VAL A 44 -16.21 5.35 -0.37
C VAL A 44 -15.98 6.48 -1.38
N ILE A 45 -14.90 6.39 -2.15
CA ILE A 45 -14.50 7.38 -3.16
C ILE A 45 -14.63 6.79 -4.56
N GLY A 46 -15.28 7.54 -5.44
CA GLY A 46 -15.49 7.17 -6.83
C GLY A 46 -16.53 6.07 -7.02
N THR A 47 -16.60 5.57 -8.26
CA THR A 47 -17.48 4.49 -8.69
C THR A 47 -16.65 3.42 -9.37
N LEU A 48 -17.07 2.16 -9.28
CA LEU A 48 -16.40 1.04 -9.93
C LEU A 48 -16.18 1.35 -11.43
N GLY A 49 -14.91 1.42 -11.83
CA GLY A 49 -14.54 1.61 -13.23
C GLY A 49 -14.62 0.29 -14.00
N GLU A 50 -14.78 0.36 -15.32
CA GLU A 50 -14.68 -0.83 -16.17
C GLU A 50 -13.21 -1.27 -16.24
N PRO A 51 -12.86 -2.49 -15.78
CA PRO A 51 -11.49 -2.97 -15.84
C PRO A 51 -11.08 -3.19 -17.28
N ARG A 52 -9.83 -2.88 -17.59
CA ARG A 52 -9.27 -3.10 -18.93
C ARG A 52 -7.75 -3.11 -18.87
N GLU A 53 -7.15 -3.81 -19.80
CA GLU A 53 -5.72 -3.70 -20.05
C GLU A 53 -5.44 -2.49 -20.94
N ALA A 54 -4.66 -1.55 -20.42
CA ALA A 54 -4.25 -0.34 -21.14
C ALA A 54 -2.78 -0.05 -20.85
N ARG A 55 -2.19 0.86 -21.63
CA ARG A 55 -0.83 1.35 -21.36
C ARG A 55 -0.86 2.37 -20.22
N PHE A 56 0.23 2.47 -19.48
CA PHE A 56 0.36 3.40 -18.36
C PHE A 56 -0.01 4.85 -18.72
N THR A 57 0.25 5.31 -19.95
CA THR A 57 -0.13 6.65 -20.41
C THR A 57 -1.64 6.87 -20.48
N GLU A 58 -2.40 5.84 -20.87
CA GLU A 58 -3.85 5.89 -20.93
C GLU A 58 -4.45 5.75 -19.54
N ASP A 59 -3.89 4.85 -18.72
CA ASP A 59 -4.28 4.71 -17.31
C ASP A 59 -4.09 6.01 -16.57
N LEU A 60 -2.89 6.60 -16.60
CA LEU A 60 -2.57 7.85 -15.93
C LEU A 60 -3.46 9.02 -16.37
N ARG A 61 -3.80 9.10 -17.67
CA ARG A 61 -4.71 10.13 -18.19
C ARG A 61 -6.12 9.95 -17.63
N ASP A 62 -6.62 8.72 -17.66
CA ASP A 62 -8.02 8.43 -17.36
C ASP A 62 -8.27 8.31 -15.85
N SER A 63 -7.26 7.94 -15.07
CA SER A 63 -7.32 7.86 -13.61
C SER A 63 -6.82 9.10 -12.88
N ARG A 64 -6.35 10.13 -13.58
CA ARG A 64 -5.80 11.36 -12.99
C ARG A 64 -6.63 11.92 -11.83
N GLY A 65 -7.95 12.02 -12.01
CA GLY A 65 -8.85 12.55 -10.98
C GLY A 65 -8.91 11.65 -9.74
N CYS A 66 -8.92 10.33 -9.94
CA CYS A 66 -8.91 9.33 -8.86
C CYS A 66 -7.60 9.38 -8.07
N LEU A 67 -6.46 9.44 -8.76
CA LEU A 67 -5.14 9.56 -8.15
C LEU A 67 -5.01 10.84 -7.33
N LEU A 68 -5.42 11.99 -7.88
CA LEU A 68 -5.39 13.26 -7.14
C LEU A 68 -6.31 13.23 -5.91
N GLU A 69 -7.47 12.59 -6.02
CA GLU A 69 -8.39 12.42 -4.89
C GLU A 69 -7.79 11.52 -3.80
N ALA A 70 -7.09 10.43 -4.17
CA ALA A 70 -6.41 9.56 -3.21
C ALA A 70 -5.40 10.35 -2.35
N GLY A 71 -4.55 11.15 -3.00
CA GLY A 71 -3.64 12.07 -2.31
C GLY A 71 -4.38 13.11 -1.47
N GLY A 72 -5.47 13.68 -1.99
CA GLY A 72 -6.32 14.63 -1.26
C GLY A 72 -6.92 14.04 0.02
N GLN A 73 -7.32 12.77 0.01
CA GLN A 73 -7.83 12.10 1.22
C GLN A 73 -6.74 11.89 2.28
N VAL A 74 -5.49 11.64 1.87
CA VAL A 74 -4.34 11.59 2.78
C VAL A 74 -4.03 12.99 3.34
N ASP A 75 -4.08 14.02 2.50
CA ASP A 75 -3.87 15.42 2.90
C ASP A 75 -4.91 15.88 3.93
N ASP A 76 -6.20 15.62 3.67
CA ASP A 76 -7.32 15.94 4.56
C ASP A 76 -7.15 15.26 5.93
N ALA A 77 -6.79 13.97 5.92
CA ALA A 77 -6.59 13.20 7.15
C ALA A 77 -5.44 13.77 8.00
N LEU A 78 -4.27 13.98 7.40
CA LEU A 78 -3.09 14.45 8.12
C LEU A 78 -3.23 15.91 8.58
N SER A 79 -3.85 16.78 7.75
CA SER A 79 -4.21 18.14 8.14
C SER A 79 -5.17 18.18 9.33
N GLY A 80 -6.05 17.17 9.44
CA GLY A 80 -6.97 16.97 10.55
C GLY A 80 -6.36 16.31 11.79
N ALA A 81 -5.06 15.97 11.77
CA ALA A 81 -4.40 15.14 12.78
C ALA A 81 -5.11 13.78 12.99
N ASN A 82 -5.56 13.17 11.89
CA ASN A 82 -6.11 11.83 11.82
C ASN A 82 -5.10 10.89 11.18
N LEU A 83 -5.24 9.59 11.42
CA LEU A 83 -4.43 8.56 10.78
C LEU A 83 -5.08 8.18 9.43
N PRO A 84 -4.46 8.46 8.27
CA PRO A 84 -4.98 7.99 6.99
C PRO A 84 -4.90 6.46 6.91
N VAL A 85 -6.04 5.82 6.62
CA VAL A 85 -6.14 4.40 6.28
C VAL A 85 -6.85 4.29 4.93
N LEU A 86 -6.11 3.95 3.88
CA LEU A 86 -6.58 3.96 2.51
C LEU A 86 -6.52 2.55 1.93
N LEU A 87 -7.66 2.08 1.40
CA LEU A 87 -7.73 0.84 0.64
C LEU A 87 -8.00 1.16 -0.83
N ALA A 88 -7.25 0.53 -1.72
CA ALA A 88 -7.40 0.71 -3.16
C ALA A 88 -7.17 -0.60 -3.90
N ALA A 89 -7.59 -0.65 -5.17
CA ALA A 89 -7.37 -1.81 -6.00
C ALA A 89 -5.87 -2.02 -6.31
N GLU A 90 -5.19 -0.95 -6.71
CA GLU A 90 -3.85 -1.03 -7.32
C GLU A 90 -2.88 -0.04 -6.67
N CYS A 91 -1.59 -0.38 -6.66
CA CYS A 91 -0.51 0.43 -6.08
C CYS A 91 -0.29 1.79 -6.74
N SER A 92 -0.89 2.03 -7.91
CA SER A 92 -0.79 3.31 -8.63
C SER A 92 -1.31 4.52 -7.83
N VAL A 93 -2.14 4.32 -6.79
CA VAL A 93 -2.52 5.39 -5.84
C VAL A 93 -1.32 6.03 -5.12
N ALA A 94 -0.23 5.26 -4.93
CA ALA A 94 1.00 5.71 -4.31
C ALA A 94 1.67 6.90 -5.00
N LEU A 95 1.36 7.12 -6.29
CA LEU A 95 1.85 8.27 -7.07
C LEU A 95 1.49 9.61 -6.44
N THR A 96 0.44 9.67 -5.60
CA THR A 96 0.01 10.88 -4.90
C THR A 96 -0.06 10.71 -3.39
N THR A 97 -0.40 9.53 -2.88
CA THR A 97 -0.55 9.30 -1.43
C THR A 97 0.81 9.36 -0.72
N LEU A 98 1.85 8.71 -1.25
CA LEU A 98 3.19 8.72 -0.65
C LEU A 98 3.82 10.13 -0.61
N PRO A 99 3.94 10.86 -1.74
CA PRO A 99 4.40 12.25 -1.70
C PRO A 99 3.65 13.13 -0.70
N THR A 100 2.32 12.96 -0.61
CA THR A 100 1.48 13.74 0.29
C THR A 100 1.80 13.42 1.75
N ALA A 101 1.87 12.14 2.09
CA ALA A 101 2.20 11.70 3.44
C ALA A 101 3.56 12.22 3.90
N LEU A 102 4.58 12.14 3.04
CA LEU A 102 5.95 12.54 3.37
C LEU A 102 6.14 14.07 3.39
N ALA A 103 5.27 14.82 2.70
CA ALA A 103 5.22 16.27 2.83
C ALA A 103 4.71 16.71 4.23
N HIS A 104 3.73 15.98 4.78
CA HIS A 104 3.22 16.20 6.14
C HIS A 104 4.16 15.63 7.22
N ARG A 105 4.79 14.49 6.95
CA ARG A 105 5.72 13.79 7.85
C ARG A 105 7.10 13.64 7.23
N PRO A 106 7.87 14.74 7.13
CA PRO A 106 9.21 14.72 6.55
C PRO A 106 10.24 14.01 7.46
N ASP A 107 9.84 13.55 8.64
CA ASP A 107 10.59 12.67 9.53
C ASP A 107 10.33 11.18 9.28
N ALA A 108 9.28 10.84 8.53
CA ALA A 108 8.88 9.45 8.29
C ALA A 108 9.70 8.76 7.18
N ARG A 109 9.72 7.43 7.25
CA ARG A 109 10.14 6.50 6.20
C ARG A 109 8.92 5.83 5.58
N VAL A 110 9.08 5.31 4.36
CA VAL A 110 8.10 4.44 3.70
C VAL A 110 8.54 3.00 3.90
N LEU A 111 7.63 2.16 4.39
CA LEU A 111 7.79 0.71 4.27
C LEU A 111 6.84 0.23 3.17
N TRP A 112 7.42 -0.21 2.05
CA TRP A 112 6.72 -0.76 0.90
C TRP A 112 6.83 -2.30 0.96
N LEU A 113 5.74 -2.96 1.33
CA LEU A 113 5.66 -4.42 1.40
C LEU A 113 5.03 -4.95 0.13
N ASP A 114 5.80 -5.65 -0.69
CA ASP A 114 5.43 -6.04 -2.06
C ASP A 114 6.33 -7.18 -2.56
N ALA A 115 5.81 -8.04 -3.44
CA ALA A 115 6.61 -9.03 -4.15
C ALA A 115 7.55 -8.43 -5.21
N HIS A 116 7.13 -7.31 -5.79
CA HIS A 116 7.72 -6.58 -6.89
C HIS A 116 8.44 -5.32 -6.40
N GLY A 117 9.02 -4.57 -7.34
CA GLY A 117 9.68 -3.32 -7.03
C GLY A 117 8.80 -2.08 -7.17
N ASP A 118 7.76 -2.16 -8.00
CA ASP A 118 7.01 -1.01 -8.51
C ASP A 118 7.90 0.16 -8.96
N PHE A 119 9.12 -0.19 -9.40
CA PHE A 119 10.21 0.74 -9.61
C PHE A 119 10.59 0.86 -11.09
N ASN A 120 9.71 0.41 -11.98
CA ASN A 120 9.88 0.65 -13.41
C ASN A 120 9.58 2.12 -13.77
N THR A 121 10.25 2.55 -14.84
CA THR A 121 10.05 3.83 -15.51
C THR A 121 9.45 3.58 -16.90
N PRO A 122 8.95 4.62 -17.60
CA PRO A 122 8.53 4.49 -19.00
C PRO A 122 9.57 3.82 -19.91
N GLU A 123 10.86 3.99 -19.60
CA GLU A 123 11.98 3.44 -20.35
C GLU A 123 12.31 1.98 -19.99
N THR A 124 11.98 1.54 -18.77
CA THR A 124 12.33 0.18 -18.30
C THR A 124 11.16 -0.79 -18.30
N THR A 125 9.92 -0.30 -18.20
CA THR A 125 8.73 -1.16 -18.15
C THR A 125 8.60 -2.01 -19.42
N THR A 126 8.39 -3.32 -19.24
CA THR A 126 8.14 -4.26 -20.34
C THR A 126 6.65 -4.50 -20.56
N SER A 127 5.84 -4.34 -19.51
CA SER A 127 4.39 -4.55 -19.50
C SER A 127 3.58 -3.28 -19.83
N GLY A 128 4.17 -2.11 -19.62
CA GLY A 128 3.47 -0.83 -19.66
C GLY A 128 2.40 -0.70 -18.58
N TYR A 129 2.49 -1.49 -17.50
CA TYR A 129 1.55 -1.47 -16.38
C TYR A 129 1.86 -0.32 -15.41
N LEU A 130 0.87 0.52 -15.10
CA LEU A 130 1.08 1.69 -14.23
C LEU A 130 1.39 1.32 -12.77
N GLY A 131 0.82 0.21 -12.26
CA GLY A 131 1.11 -0.29 -10.91
C GLY A 131 2.61 -0.53 -10.73
N GLY A 132 3.21 -1.29 -11.65
CA GLY A 132 4.66 -1.58 -11.70
C GLY A 132 5.60 -0.37 -11.81
N MET A 133 5.07 0.85 -11.84
CA MET A 133 5.81 2.11 -11.96
C MET A 133 5.52 3.08 -10.81
N ALA A 134 4.66 2.70 -9.85
CA ALA A 134 4.08 3.59 -8.86
C ALA A 134 5.13 4.14 -7.88
N LEU A 135 5.95 3.27 -7.29
CA LEU A 135 6.99 3.67 -6.34
C LEU A 135 8.07 4.51 -7.02
N ALA A 136 8.51 4.13 -8.23
CA ALA A 136 9.44 4.94 -9.02
C ALA A 136 8.90 6.34 -9.32
N GLY A 137 7.60 6.44 -9.64
CA GLY A 137 6.94 7.73 -9.91
C GLY A 137 6.84 8.59 -8.66
N ALA A 138 6.46 7.99 -7.53
CA ALA A 138 6.43 8.66 -6.22
C ALA A 138 7.83 9.17 -5.80
N CYS A 139 8.89 8.43 -6.16
CA CYS A 139 10.30 8.81 -5.92
C CYS A 139 10.90 9.72 -7.00
N GLY A 140 10.09 10.22 -7.95
CA GLY A 140 10.54 11.14 -8.99
C GLY A 140 11.52 10.54 -10.02
N GLN A 141 11.57 9.22 -10.17
CA GLN A 141 12.38 8.56 -11.20
C GLN A 141 11.80 8.75 -12.61
N TRP A 142 10.52 9.09 -12.69
CA TRP A 142 9.85 9.56 -13.90
C TRP A 142 8.72 10.54 -13.51
N ASP A 143 8.32 11.40 -14.46
CA ASP A 143 7.28 12.41 -14.21
C ASP A 143 5.89 11.89 -14.59
N ALA A 144 5.07 11.58 -13.58
CA ALA A 144 3.67 11.21 -13.74
C ALA A 144 2.76 12.42 -14.06
N GLY A 145 3.29 13.65 -14.07
CA GLY A 145 2.55 14.87 -14.36
C GLY A 145 1.50 15.21 -13.29
N LEU A 146 1.62 14.66 -12.08
CA LEU A 146 0.66 14.84 -10.98
C LEU A 146 1.03 15.99 -10.03
N GLY A 147 2.21 16.61 -10.22
CA GLY A 147 2.64 17.80 -9.47
C GLY A 147 3.05 17.53 -8.02
N ALA A 148 3.28 16.26 -7.66
CA ALA A 148 3.66 15.84 -6.32
C ALA A 148 5.17 16.01 -6.09
N GLN A 149 5.57 16.32 -4.85
CA GLN A 149 6.97 16.40 -4.47
C GLN A 149 7.56 14.98 -4.34
N ALA A 150 8.67 14.71 -5.02
CA ALA A 150 9.30 13.40 -4.98
C ALA A 150 9.70 12.98 -3.56
N VAL A 151 9.44 11.71 -3.24
CA VAL A 151 9.94 11.04 -2.04
C VAL A 151 11.42 10.73 -2.25
N ASP A 152 12.24 11.06 -1.25
CA ASP A 152 13.66 10.70 -1.26
C ASP A 152 13.82 9.18 -1.14
N THR A 153 14.50 8.56 -2.10
CA THR A 153 14.73 7.11 -2.15
C THR A 153 15.42 6.58 -0.90
N ALA A 154 16.24 7.39 -0.22
CA ALA A 154 16.91 7.02 1.03
C ALA A 154 15.93 6.79 2.21
N ARG A 155 14.65 7.15 2.04
CA ARG A 155 13.59 6.96 3.03
C ARG A 155 12.72 5.75 2.74
N VAL A 156 12.98 5.02 1.66
CA VAL A 156 12.16 3.89 1.24
C VAL A 156 12.84 2.59 1.65
N VAL A 157 12.10 1.79 2.43
CA VAL A 157 12.41 0.40 2.71
C VAL A 157 11.42 -0.45 1.93
N LEU A 158 11.91 -1.14 0.91
CA LEU A 158 11.16 -2.05 0.07
C LEU A 158 11.41 -3.48 0.54
N ALA A 159 10.38 -4.21 0.96
CA ALA A 159 10.52 -5.51 1.63
C ALA A 159 9.54 -6.56 1.10
N GLY A 160 10.00 -7.82 1.05
CA GLY A 160 9.23 -8.94 0.48
C GLY A 160 9.55 -9.23 -0.99
N VAL A 161 10.52 -8.50 -1.54
CA VAL A 161 10.88 -8.54 -2.96
C VAL A 161 11.44 -9.89 -3.36
N ARG A 162 10.94 -10.41 -4.48
CA ARG A 162 11.43 -11.67 -5.07
C ARG A 162 11.27 -11.75 -6.57
N GLU A 163 10.46 -10.88 -7.16
CA GLU A 163 10.23 -10.81 -8.60
C GLU A 163 10.54 -9.41 -9.12
N LEU A 164 11.64 -9.27 -9.87
CA LEU A 164 12.08 -8.00 -10.44
C LEU A 164 12.50 -8.18 -11.89
N ASP A 165 12.07 -7.26 -12.75
CA ASP A 165 12.62 -7.16 -14.10
C ASP A 165 14.13 -6.82 -14.02
N PRO A 166 14.97 -7.29 -14.97
CA PRO A 166 16.41 -7.02 -14.92
C PRO A 166 16.77 -5.53 -14.90
N MET A 167 16.01 -4.70 -15.62
CA MET A 167 16.23 -3.25 -15.67
C MET A 167 15.74 -2.55 -14.41
N GLU A 168 14.66 -3.04 -13.81
CA GLU A 168 14.14 -2.57 -12.52
C GLU A 168 15.13 -2.87 -11.39
N ARG A 169 15.66 -4.10 -11.34
CA ARG A 169 16.73 -4.47 -10.40
C ARG A 169 17.93 -3.53 -10.52
N ALA A 170 18.39 -3.28 -11.74
CA ALA A 170 19.51 -2.37 -11.98
C ALA A 170 19.18 -0.91 -11.60
N ALA A 171 17.92 -0.49 -11.63
CA ALA A 171 17.48 0.82 -11.16
C ALA A 171 17.51 0.91 -9.63
N LEU A 172 16.99 -0.11 -8.94
CA LEU A 172 17.03 -0.23 -7.47
C LEU A 172 18.47 -0.30 -6.94
N GLU A 173 19.37 -1.04 -7.60
CA GLU A 173 20.79 -1.11 -7.21
C GLU A 173 21.54 0.24 -7.35
N ARG A 174 20.99 1.17 -8.14
CA ARG A 174 21.54 2.53 -8.34
C ARG A 174 20.84 3.60 -7.50
N SER A 175 19.76 3.26 -6.82
CA SER A 175 19.04 4.19 -5.94
C SER A 175 19.48 3.99 -4.48
N ASP A 176 18.99 4.86 -3.60
CA ASP A 176 19.20 4.74 -2.16
C ASP A 176 18.09 3.92 -1.46
N VAL A 177 17.21 3.26 -2.24
CA VAL A 177 16.15 2.40 -1.69
C VAL A 177 16.79 1.20 -0.99
N THR A 178 16.40 0.95 0.26
CA THR A 178 16.79 -0.29 0.95
C THR A 178 15.90 -1.43 0.48
N VAL A 179 16.47 -2.44 -0.17
CA VAL A 179 15.74 -3.60 -0.71
C VAL A 179 15.97 -4.84 0.17
N ILE A 180 14.88 -5.45 0.63
CA ILE A 180 14.86 -6.63 1.50
C ILE A 180 14.02 -7.71 0.81
N GLY A 181 14.62 -8.89 0.62
CA GLY A 181 13.91 -10.01 -0.01
C GLY A 181 12.91 -10.70 0.91
N ALA A 182 12.06 -11.57 0.35
CA ALA A 182 11.18 -12.45 1.12
C ALA A 182 11.97 -13.61 1.75
N SER A 183 12.49 -13.40 2.96
CA SER A 183 13.09 -14.45 3.79
C SER A 183 12.17 -14.75 4.98
N PRO A 184 11.74 -16.01 5.22
CA PRO A 184 10.87 -16.36 6.34
C PRO A 184 11.42 -16.04 7.73
N ILE A 185 12.74 -15.80 7.85
CA ILE A 185 13.43 -15.56 9.13
C ILE A 185 13.99 -14.14 9.19
N GLU A 186 14.56 -13.63 8.10
CA GLU A 186 15.41 -12.44 8.15
C GLU A 186 14.65 -11.14 7.87
N THR A 187 13.50 -11.21 7.18
CA THR A 187 12.74 -10.02 6.73
C THR A 187 12.42 -9.10 7.89
N LEU A 188 11.89 -9.63 8.99
CA LEU A 188 11.54 -8.85 10.18
C LEU A 188 12.74 -8.07 10.72
N VAL A 189 13.86 -8.75 10.98
CA VAL A 189 15.06 -8.13 11.56
C VAL A 189 15.63 -7.07 10.61
N ALA A 190 15.66 -7.37 9.31
CA ALA A 190 16.13 -6.43 8.29
C ALA A 190 15.23 -5.18 8.22
N VAL A 191 13.90 -5.36 8.24
CA VAL A 191 12.93 -4.25 8.23
C VAL A 191 13.10 -3.37 9.46
N LYS A 192 13.16 -3.95 10.67
CA LYS A 192 13.37 -3.16 11.91
C LYS A 192 14.64 -2.32 11.85
N ASN A 193 15.76 -2.93 11.46
CA ASN A 193 17.04 -2.23 11.35
C ASN A 193 17.01 -1.14 10.28
N ALA A 194 16.34 -1.40 9.15
CA ALA A 194 16.22 -0.46 8.05
C ALA A 194 15.27 0.70 8.37
N LEU A 195 14.30 0.53 9.27
CA LEU A 195 13.40 1.60 9.72
C LEU A 195 13.98 2.42 10.87
N ASP A 196 14.85 1.84 11.69
CA ASP A 196 15.57 2.54 12.78
C ASP A 196 14.63 3.34 13.70
N ALA A 197 13.47 2.75 14.02
CA ALA A 197 12.40 3.35 14.83
C ALA A 197 11.88 4.72 14.31
N ALA A 198 12.13 5.05 13.04
CA ALA A 198 11.54 6.23 12.41
C ALA A 198 10.01 6.05 12.29
N PRO A 199 9.22 7.13 12.30
CA PRO A 199 7.80 7.04 11.93
C PRO A 199 7.63 6.45 10.53
N VAL A 200 6.56 5.69 10.30
CA VAL A 200 6.39 4.89 9.08
C VAL A 200 5.06 5.14 8.41
N PHE A 201 5.09 5.44 7.11
CA PHE A 201 3.93 5.26 6.24
C PHE A 201 4.01 3.86 5.62
N LEU A 202 3.02 3.02 5.92
CA LEU A 202 2.94 1.64 5.47
C LEU A 202 2.21 1.58 4.12
N HIS A 203 2.85 1.00 3.11
CA HIS A 203 2.19 0.53 1.90
C HIS A 203 2.25 -1.01 1.88
N VAL A 204 1.10 -1.66 1.77
CA VAL A 204 0.98 -3.13 1.76
C VAL A 204 0.29 -3.55 0.47
N ASP A 205 1.08 -3.99 -0.51
CA ASP A 205 0.59 -4.82 -1.60
C ASP A 205 0.42 -6.25 -1.06
N LEU A 206 -0.80 -6.77 -1.12
CA LEU A 206 -1.10 -8.10 -0.57
C LEU A 206 -0.47 -9.25 -1.39
N ASP A 207 0.07 -8.99 -2.58
CA ASP A 207 0.88 -9.96 -3.33
C ASP A 207 2.25 -10.25 -2.66
N VAL A 208 2.62 -9.49 -1.63
CA VAL A 208 3.77 -9.81 -0.76
C VAL A 208 3.61 -11.19 -0.11
N LEU A 209 2.36 -11.64 0.07
CA LEU A 209 2.03 -12.96 0.56
C LEU A 209 2.30 -14.04 -0.48
N ASP A 210 2.62 -15.25 -0.02
CA ASP A 210 2.82 -16.38 -0.92
C ASP A 210 1.48 -16.77 -1.61
N PRO A 211 1.48 -17.01 -2.94
CA PRO A 211 0.27 -17.41 -3.66
C PRO A 211 -0.32 -18.76 -3.22
N GLU A 212 0.42 -19.59 -2.47
CA GLU A 212 -0.13 -20.80 -1.84
C GLU A 212 -1.16 -20.48 -0.74
N CYS A 213 -1.16 -19.24 -0.21
CA CYS A 213 -2.00 -18.83 0.91
C CYS A 213 -2.83 -17.57 0.67
N PHE A 214 -2.56 -16.79 -0.39
CA PHE A 214 -3.33 -15.60 -0.71
C PHE A 214 -3.50 -15.38 -2.22
N PRO A 215 -4.70 -14.99 -2.72
CA PRO A 215 -4.91 -14.69 -4.13
C PRO A 215 -4.29 -13.35 -4.52
N ALA A 216 -3.52 -13.32 -5.61
CA ALA A 216 -2.89 -12.12 -6.13
C ALA A 216 -2.94 -12.09 -7.67
N ARG A 217 -2.93 -10.88 -8.25
CA ARG A 217 -2.98 -10.71 -9.72
C ARG A 217 -1.67 -11.06 -10.38
N PHE A 218 -0.59 -10.71 -9.69
CA PHE A 218 0.79 -10.98 -10.07
C PHE A 218 1.41 -11.90 -8.99
N PRO A 219 1.05 -13.19 -8.98
CA PRO A 219 1.51 -14.08 -7.93
C PRO A 219 2.99 -14.39 -8.08
N ALA A 220 3.78 -14.08 -7.05
CA ALA A 220 5.20 -14.43 -6.98
C ALA A 220 5.43 -15.54 -5.91
N PRO A 221 5.82 -16.77 -6.28
CA PRO A 221 6.10 -17.83 -5.32
C PRO A 221 7.27 -17.52 -4.36
N GLY A 222 7.27 -18.12 -3.17
CA GLY A 222 8.29 -17.89 -2.14
C GLY A 222 8.05 -16.60 -1.34
N GLY A 223 6.78 -16.20 -1.20
CA GLY A 223 6.36 -15.00 -0.48
C GLY A 223 6.32 -15.19 1.03
N LEU A 224 5.86 -14.16 1.72
CA LEU A 224 5.63 -14.25 3.16
C LEU A 224 4.40 -15.10 3.44
N LEU A 225 4.47 -15.96 4.44
CA LEU A 225 3.28 -16.60 4.99
C LEU A 225 2.52 -15.58 5.87
N PRO A 226 1.18 -15.72 6.05
CA PRO A 226 0.38 -14.76 6.81
C PRO A 226 0.94 -14.46 8.20
N GLU A 227 1.31 -15.50 8.96
CA GLU A 227 1.92 -15.36 10.29
C GLU A 227 3.24 -14.56 10.25
N LYS A 228 3.99 -14.63 9.15
CA LYS A 228 5.25 -13.88 9.00
C LYS A 228 5.03 -12.43 8.62
N LEU A 229 4.02 -12.14 7.81
CA LEU A 229 3.62 -10.76 7.59
C LEU A 229 3.05 -10.14 8.87
N PHE A 230 2.25 -10.91 9.63
CA PHE A 230 1.78 -10.52 10.97
C PHE A 230 2.97 -10.21 11.90
N ASP A 231 3.92 -11.13 12.06
CA ASP A 231 5.12 -10.93 12.91
C ASP A 231 5.90 -9.66 12.49
N VAL A 232 6.04 -9.40 11.18
CA VAL A 232 6.71 -8.20 10.65
C VAL A 232 5.95 -6.94 11.05
N LEU A 233 4.63 -6.90 10.82
CA LEU A 233 3.81 -5.73 11.12
C LEU A 233 3.69 -5.48 12.62
N GLU A 234 3.56 -6.54 13.44
CA GLU A 234 3.63 -6.45 14.91
C GLU A 234 4.92 -5.80 15.36
N ALA A 235 6.06 -6.28 14.85
CA ALA A 235 7.35 -5.73 15.24
C ALA A 235 7.59 -4.29 14.76
N VAL A 236 6.96 -3.88 13.65
CA VAL A 236 7.00 -2.49 13.18
C VAL A 236 6.17 -1.59 14.08
N VAL A 237 4.94 -1.97 14.47
CA VAL A 237 4.09 -1.14 15.33
C VAL A 237 4.58 -1.05 16.78
N GLU A 238 5.38 -2.02 17.24
CA GLU A 238 6.05 -1.96 18.55
C GLU A 238 7.14 -0.90 18.61
N ASP A 239 7.90 -0.72 17.53
CA ASP A 239 9.09 0.13 17.50
C ASP A 239 8.85 1.49 16.83
N CYS A 240 7.85 1.60 15.95
CA CYS A 240 7.63 2.76 15.09
C CYS A 240 6.24 3.40 15.28
N GLU A 241 6.18 4.72 15.15
CA GLU A 241 4.90 5.42 15.01
C GLU A 241 4.33 5.19 13.60
N ILE A 242 3.11 4.66 13.48
CA ILE A 242 2.43 4.56 12.19
C ILE A 242 1.80 5.90 11.85
N VAL A 243 2.21 6.49 10.72
CA VAL A 243 1.71 7.79 10.25
C VAL A 243 0.68 7.67 9.13
N GLY A 244 0.52 6.47 8.59
CA GLY A 244 -0.50 6.14 7.61
C GLY A 244 -0.40 4.69 7.16
N LEU A 245 -1.50 4.18 6.61
CA LEU A 245 -1.62 2.85 6.04
C LEU A 245 -2.30 2.93 4.67
N GLU A 246 -1.69 2.31 3.67
CA GLU A 246 -2.24 2.04 2.35
C GLU A 246 -2.22 0.53 2.09
N VAL A 247 -3.35 -0.05 1.70
CA VAL A 247 -3.49 -1.49 1.40
C VAL A 247 -4.07 -1.67 0.00
N THR A 248 -3.41 -2.51 -0.80
CA THR A 248 -3.72 -2.72 -2.22
C THR A 248 -3.76 -4.20 -2.60
N ALA A 249 -4.19 -4.47 -3.84
CA ALA A 249 -4.06 -5.77 -4.51
C ALA A 249 -4.76 -6.97 -3.84
N PHE A 250 -5.85 -6.75 -3.08
CA PHE A 250 -6.71 -7.86 -2.69
C PHE A 250 -7.53 -8.37 -3.88
N GLU A 251 -7.01 -9.35 -4.63
CA GLU A 251 -7.77 -10.06 -5.67
C GLU A 251 -8.86 -10.96 -5.05
N ALA A 252 -10.03 -10.39 -4.78
CA ALA A 252 -11.14 -11.11 -4.19
C ALA A 252 -11.64 -12.24 -5.13
N PRO A 253 -11.58 -13.52 -4.74
CA PRO A 253 -12.11 -14.64 -5.51
C PRO A 253 -13.61 -14.51 -5.83
N GLU A 254 -14.04 -15.08 -6.96
CA GLU A 254 -15.47 -15.16 -7.30
C GLU A 254 -16.24 -16.09 -6.34
N ASP A 255 -15.63 -17.21 -5.96
CA ASP A 255 -16.22 -18.14 -4.99
C ASP A 255 -16.34 -17.47 -3.62
N GLU A 256 -17.50 -17.60 -3.00
CA GLU A 256 -17.82 -16.96 -1.73
C GLU A 256 -16.93 -17.46 -0.58
N LEU A 257 -16.68 -18.77 -0.51
CA LEU A 257 -15.93 -19.36 0.60
C LEU A 257 -14.45 -19.02 0.47
N GLU A 258 -13.90 -19.11 -0.74
CA GLU A 258 -12.53 -18.69 -1.02
C GLU A 258 -12.34 -17.20 -0.72
N ARG A 259 -13.31 -16.35 -1.09
CA ARG A 259 -13.25 -14.92 -0.81
C ARG A 259 -13.31 -14.59 0.67
N GLN A 260 -14.19 -15.23 1.44
CA GLN A 260 -14.25 -15.05 2.89
C GLN A 260 -12.94 -15.50 3.57
N ALA A 261 -12.33 -16.58 3.10
CA ALA A 261 -11.04 -17.06 3.61
C ALA A 261 -9.91 -16.07 3.29
N ALA A 262 -9.85 -15.56 2.06
CA ALA A 262 -8.88 -14.55 1.66
C ALA A 262 -9.09 -13.24 2.44
N ALA A 263 -10.32 -12.77 2.59
CA ALA A 263 -10.63 -11.56 3.36
C ALA A 263 -10.26 -11.70 4.84
N SER A 264 -10.47 -12.89 5.42
CA SER A 264 -10.04 -13.19 6.80
C SER A 264 -8.51 -13.17 6.92
N THR A 265 -7.80 -13.68 5.91
CA THR A 265 -6.33 -13.68 5.87
C THR A 265 -5.78 -12.26 5.74
N ALA A 266 -6.29 -11.47 4.78
CA ALA A 266 -5.89 -10.07 4.61
C ALA A 266 -6.20 -9.24 5.86
N PHE A 267 -7.35 -9.46 6.50
CA PHE A 267 -7.68 -8.79 7.75
C PHE A 267 -6.72 -9.19 8.87
N HIS A 268 -6.46 -10.50 9.04
CA HIS A 268 -5.58 -11.02 10.08
C HIS A 268 -4.17 -10.42 10.03
N VAL A 269 -3.54 -10.40 8.85
CA VAL A 269 -2.18 -9.85 8.73
C VAL A 269 -2.09 -8.37 9.11
N LEU A 270 -3.19 -7.62 8.99
CA LEU A 270 -3.26 -6.20 9.32
C LEU A 270 -3.69 -5.92 10.78
N GLU A 271 -4.15 -6.93 11.53
CA GLU A 271 -4.59 -6.80 12.92
C GLU A 271 -3.57 -6.08 13.83
N PRO A 272 -2.25 -6.33 13.74
CA PRO A 272 -1.28 -5.63 14.60
C PRO A 272 -1.36 -4.11 14.46
N ILE A 273 -1.63 -3.61 13.25
CA ILE A 273 -1.76 -2.17 12.98
C ILE A 273 -3.02 -1.63 13.66
N PHE A 274 -4.14 -2.35 13.55
CA PHE A 274 -5.41 -1.92 14.12
C PHE A 274 -5.43 -2.00 15.65
N ASP A 275 -4.70 -2.95 16.23
CA ASP A 275 -4.54 -3.08 17.68
C ASP A 275 -3.70 -1.94 18.27
N ALA A 276 -2.75 -1.40 17.49
CA ALA A 276 -1.95 -0.24 17.86
C ALA A 276 -2.72 1.09 17.74
N ILE A 277 -3.79 1.15 16.96
CA ILE A 277 -4.66 2.33 16.87
C ILE A 277 -5.57 2.35 18.11
N PRO A 278 -5.46 3.35 19.01
CA PRO A 278 -6.28 3.38 20.20
C PRO A 278 -7.76 3.47 19.80
N GLU A 279 -8.61 2.63 20.42
CA GLU A 279 -10.06 2.73 20.24
C GLU A 279 -10.48 4.18 20.50
N GLY A 280 -10.99 4.84 19.45
CA GLY A 280 -11.46 6.21 19.55
C GLY A 280 -12.48 6.29 20.68
N ALA A 281 -12.16 7.12 21.68
CA ALA A 281 -13.06 7.46 22.77
C ALA A 281 -14.45 7.70 22.17
N HIS A 282 -15.39 6.80 22.49
CA HIS A 282 -16.78 6.95 22.10
C HIS A 282 -17.17 8.40 22.35
N ALA A 283 -17.57 9.11 21.29
CA ALA A 283 -18.14 10.43 21.39
C ALA A 283 -19.32 10.32 22.35
N GLY A 284 -19.06 10.66 23.61
CA GLY A 284 -20.02 10.60 24.68
C GLY A 284 -20.98 11.77 24.52
N ARG A 285 -22.21 11.41 24.14
CA ARG A 285 -23.47 12.18 24.23
C ARG A 285 -23.74 13.21 23.16
#